data_AF-A0A7S3V362-F1
#
_entry.id   AF-A0A7S3V362-F1
#
_cell.length_a   1.000
_cell.length_b   1.000
_cell.length_c   1.000
_cell.angle_alpha   90.00
_cell.angle_beta   90.00
_cell.angle_gamma   90.00
#
_symmetry.space_group_name_H-M   'P 1'
#
loop_
_entity.id
_entity.type
_entity.pdbx_description
1 polymer ?
#
loop_
_entity_poly.entity_id
_entity_poly.type
_entity_poly.pdbx_seq_one_letter_code
_entity_poly.pdbx_strand_id
1 'polypeptide(L)'
;HEDYDAGLGGTLFDGALCLCNYIEHLNLTEKVDFKSKKIIELGGGCGLPGLLVAALGANVDITDIEQTLELIEENIENNEKTIAASVTGSARGRILDWTSEEDRSKFDN
;
A
#
# COMPACT_ATOMS: atom_id res chain seq x y z
N HIS A 1 -13.40 2.37 -18.42
CA HIS A 1 -13.61 3.80 -18.65
C HIS A 1 -12.92 4.51 -17.50
N GLU A 2 -11.74 5.05 -17.74
CA GLU A 2 -10.97 5.77 -16.71
C GLU A 2 -11.52 7.20 -16.65
N ASP A 3 -11.99 7.60 -15.48
CA ASP A 3 -12.46 8.97 -15.20
C ASP A 3 -11.26 9.88 -14.94
N TYR A 4 -11.19 10.97 -15.69
CA TYR A 4 -10.05 11.90 -15.77
C TYR A 4 -10.09 13.03 -14.72
N ASP A 5 -11.00 13.00 -13.75
CA ASP A 5 -11.17 14.06 -12.72
C ASP A 5 -10.54 13.73 -11.36
N ALA A 6 -9.96 12.54 -11.18
CA ALA A 6 -9.12 12.21 -10.02
C ALA A 6 -7.65 12.36 -10.43
N GLY A 7 -7.07 13.55 -10.18
CA GLY A 7 -5.73 13.91 -10.66
C GLY A 7 -4.67 12.85 -10.34
N LEU A 8 -4.17 12.15 -11.36
CA LEU A 8 -3.02 11.23 -11.39
C LEU A 8 -2.95 10.10 -10.33
N GLY A 9 -3.77 10.10 -9.28
CA GLY A 9 -3.79 9.10 -8.22
C GLY A 9 -4.52 7.82 -8.61
N GLY A 10 -5.38 7.87 -9.64
CA GLY A 10 -6.14 6.72 -10.13
C GLY A 10 -5.44 5.87 -11.19
N THR A 11 -4.29 6.30 -11.72
CA THR A 11 -3.56 5.54 -12.75
C THR A 11 -2.61 4.54 -12.08
N LEU A 12 -2.78 3.26 -12.40
CA LEU A 12 -1.82 2.25 -12.00
C LEU A 12 -0.49 2.49 -12.73
N PHE A 13 0.56 2.85 -11.99
CA PHE A 13 1.89 3.04 -12.60
C PHE A 13 2.55 1.69 -12.89
N ASP A 14 3.26 1.59 -14.02
CA ASP A 14 4.05 0.40 -14.39
C ASP A 14 5.05 -0.01 -13.30
N GLY A 15 5.55 0.97 -12.53
CA GLY A 15 6.43 0.74 -11.39
C GLY A 15 5.77 -0.07 -10.27
N ALA A 16 4.48 0.13 -10.00
CA ALA A 16 3.73 -0.63 -8.99
C ALA A 16 3.61 -2.10 -9.40
N LEU A 17 3.27 -2.37 -10.68
CA LEU A 17 3.22 -3.74 -11.20
C LEU A 17 4.59 -4.44 -11.16
N CYS A 18 5.66 -3.72 -11.51
CA CYS A 18 7.02 -4.24 -11.43
C CYS A 18 7.37 -4.62 -9.98
N LEU A 19 7.03 -3.77 -9.01
CA LEU A 19 7.25 -4.04 -7.60
C LEU A 19 6.42 -5.23 -7.10
N CYS A 20 5.16 -5.36 -7.50
CA CYS A 20 4.34 -6.52 -7.18
C CYS A 20 4.95 -7.82 -7.68
N ASN A 21 5.38 -7.87 -8.94
CA ASN A 21 6.05 -9.04 -9.51
C ASN A 21 7.33 -9.39 -8.74
N TYR A 22 8.09 -8.39 -8.31
CA TYR A 22 9.28 -8.60 -7.50
C TYR A 22 8.95 -9.14 -6.09
N ILE A 23 7.93 -8.60 -5.43
CA ILE A 23 7.46 -9.09 -4.12
C ILE A 23 6.99 -10.54 -4.22
N GLU A 24 6.23 -10.89 -5.26
CA GLU A 24 5.82 -12.28 -5.50
C GLU A 24 7.04 -13.19 -5.71
N HIS A 25 8.04 -12.74 -6.48
CA HIS A 25 9.28 -13.47 -6.66
C HIS A 25 10.01 -13.71 -5.32
N LEU A 26 10.14 -12.67 -4.49
CA LEU A 26 10.73 -12.75 -3.16
C LEU A 26 9.98 -13.76 -2.27
N ASN A 27 8.65 -13.75 -2.28
CA ASN A 27 7.85 -14.65 -1.45
C ASN A 27 7.89 -16.10 -1.94
N LEU A 28 7.69 -16.33 -3.24
CA LEU A 28 7.53 -17.66 -3.82
C LEU A 28 8.86 -18.36 -4.10
N THR A 29 9.86 -17.61 -4.56
CA THR A 29 11.17 -18.16 -4.96
C THR A 29 12.19 -18.03 -3.84
N GLU A 30 12.38 -16.81 -3.32
CA GLU A 30 13.39 -16.55 -2.28
C GLU A 30 12.91 -16.83 -0.86
N LYS A 31 11.63 -17.18 -0.69
CA LYS A 31 11.00 -17.53 0.60
C LYS A 31 11.11 -16.43 1.66
N VAL A 32 11.09 -15.16 1.23
CA VAL A 32 10.97 -14.02 2.15
C VAL A 32 9.61 -14.06 2.82
N ASP A 33 9.63 -14.05 4.17
CA ASP A 33 8.43 -14.05 5.00
C ASP A 33 8.02 -12.62 5.39
N PHE A 34 6.84 -12.24 4.91
CA PHE A 34 6.22 -10.94 5.17
C PHE A 34 5.30 -10.96 6.41
N LYS A 35 5.02 -12.14 6.99
CA LYS A 35 4.09 -12.26 8.11
C LYS A 35 4.50 -11.41 9.29
N SER A 36 3.54 -10.66 9.82
CA SER A 36 3.68 -9.77 10.97
C SER A 36 4.75 -8.67 10.82
N LYS A 37 5.34 -8.49 9.63
CA LYS A 37 6.28 -7.39 9.38
C LYS A 37 5.54 -6.06 9.41
N LYS A 38 6.17 -5.02 9.92
CA LYS A 38 5.68 -3.64 9.80
C LYS A 38 6.28 -3.04 8.54
N ILE A 39 5.44 -2.60 7.61
CA ILE A 39 5.86 -2.03 6.32
C ILE A 39 5.20 -0.66 6.16
N ILE A 40 5.93 0.27 5.58
CA ILE A 40 5.41 1.54 5.12
C ILE A 40 5.61 1.62 3.61
N GLU A 41 4.55 1.94 2.88
CA GLU A 41 4.60 2.26 1.45
C GLU A 41 4.52 3.77 1.29
N LEU A 42 5.49 4.36 0.57
CA LEU A 42 5.61 5.80 0.35
C LEU A 42 5.17 6.14 -1.07
N GLY A 43 4.21 7.07 -1.23
CA GLY A 43 3.65 7.41 -2.53
C GLY A 43 2.85 6.25 -3.12
N GLY A 44 1.93 5.70 -2.32
CA GLY A 44 1.22 4.46 -2.64
C GLY A 44 0.22 4.57 -3.80
N GLY A 45 -0.26 5.77 -4.15
CA GLY A 45 -1.31 5.96 -5.14
C GLY A 45 -2.54 5.10 -4.82
N CYS A 46 -2.82 4.10 -5.65
CA CYS A 46 -3.89 3.13 -5.40
C CYS A 46 -3.58 2.07 -4.33
N GLY A 47 -2.32 1.96 -3.87
CA GLY A 47 -1.88 1.07 -2.80
C GLY A 47 -1.62 -0.39 -3.19
N LEU A 48 -1.50 -0.70 -4.50
CA LEU A 48 -1.41 -2.09 -4.97
C LEU A 48 -0.26 -2.91 -4.32
N PRO A 49 1.01 -2.43 -4.28
CA PRO A 49 2.08 -3.17 -3.63
C PRO A 49 1.87 -3.36 -2.12
N GLY A 50 1.39 -2.32 -1.42
CA GLY A 50 1.04 -2.40 -0.01
C GLY A 50 -0.06 -3.42 0.29
N LEU A 51 -1.12 -3.44 -0.52
CA LEU A 51 -2.20 -4.42 -0.42
C LEU A 51 -1.71 -5.84 -0.67
N LEU A 52 -0.79 -6.04 -1.63
CA LEU A 52 -0.17 -7.34 -1.88
C LEU A 52 0.58 -7.84 -0.64
N VAL A 53 1.48 -7.04 -0.06
CA VAL A 53 2.22 -7.50 1.14
C VAL A 53 1.33 -7.64 2.36
N ALA A 54 0.25 -6.87 2.47
CA ALA A 54 -0.80 -7.07 3.49
C ALA A 54 -1.49 -8.43 3.32
N ALA A 55 -1.85 -8.81 2.09
CA ALA A 55 -2.39 -10.14 1.77
C ALA A 55 -1.38 -11.28 2.02
N LEU A 56 -0.08 -10.98 2.03
CA LEU A 56 0.98 -11.92 2.43
C LEU A 56 1.22 -11.96 3.96
N GLY A 57 0.48 -11.16 4.74
CA GLY A 57 0.50 -11.17 6.21
C GLY A 57 1.24 -10.01 6.86
N ALA A 58 1.67 -8.98 6.12
CA ALA A 58 2.29 -7.80 6.69
C ALA A 58 1.27 -6.82 7.27
N ASN A 59 1.71 -5.99 8.23
CA ASN A 59 0.97 -4.85 8.75
C ASN A 59 1.49 -3.59 8.06
N VAL A 60 0.65 -2.98 7.22
CA VAL A 60 1.08 -2.00 6.23
C VAL A 60 0.43 -0.64 6.48
N ASP A 61 1.26 0.40 6.58
CA ASP A 61 0.84 1.79 6.40
C ASP A 61 1.03 2.16 4.93
N ILE A 62 -0.06 2.31 4.19
CA ILE A 62 -0.03 2.80 2.81
C ILE A 62 -0.14 4.31 2.88
N THR A 63 0.90 5.02 2.44
CA THR A 63 1.01 6.46 2.65
C THR A 63 1.16 7.23 1.36
N ASP A 64 0.48 8.38 1.30
CA ASP A 64 0.52 9.31 0.19
C ASP A 64 -0.09 10.65 0.65
N ILE A 65 -0.32 11.60 -0.26
CA ILE A 65 -0.95 12.89 0.02
C ILE A 65 -2.45 12.76 0.31
N GLU A 66 -3.04 13.78 0.94
CA GLU A 66 -4.46 13.80 1.34
C GLU A 66 -5.42 13.41 0.21
N GLN A 67 -5.15 13.89 -1.01
CA GLN A 67 -6.02 13.70 -2.18
C GLN A 67 -6.15 12.22 -2.59
N THR A 68 -5.22 11.37 -2.18
CA THR A 68 -5.21 9.94 -2.50
C THR A 68 -5.77 9.05 -1.39
N LEU A 69 -6.06 9.62 -0.20
CA LEU A 69 -6.48 8.83 0.95
C LEU A 69 -7.80 8.09 0.71
N GLU A 70 -8.81 8.76 0.13
CA GLU A 70 -10.12 8.15 -0.18
C GLU A 70 -9.96 6.93 -1.11
N LEU A 71 -9.10 7.03 -2.13
CA LEU A 71 -8.81 5.92 -3.05
C LEU A 71 -8.09 4.75 -2.34
N ILE A 72 -7.16 5.06 -1.45
CA ILE A 72 -6.45 4.03 -0.67
C ILE A 72 -7.43 3.28 0.23
N GLU A 73 -8.30 4.01 0.95
CA GLU A 73 -9.32 3.42 1.83
C GLU A 73 -10.33 2.59 1.02
N GLU A 74 -10.87 3.17 -0.06
CA GLU A 74 -11.28 2.52 -1.32
C GLU A 74 -10.81 1.07 -1.49
N ASN A 75 -9.55 0.98 -1.87
CA ASN A 75 -8.93 -0.28 -2.28
C ASN A 75 -8.67 -1.22 -1.10
N ILE A 76 -8.45 -0.69 0.11
CA ILE A 76 -8.33 -1.50 1.32
C ILE A 76 -9.65 -2.22 1.60
N GLU A 77 -10.78 -1.50 1.59
CA GLU A 77 -12.10 -2.08 1.81
C GLU A 77 -12.43 -3.14 0.76
N ASN A 78 -12.18 -2.84 -0.51
CA ASN A 78 -12.40 -3.78 -1.60
C ASN A 78 -11.56 -5.07 -1.49
N ASN A 79 -10.42 -5.03 -0.78
CA ASN A 79 -9.51 -6.16 -0.60
C ASN A 79 -9.49 -6.74 0.82
N GLU A 80 -10.37 -6.27 1.71
CA GLU A 80 -10.38 -6.63 3.14
C GLU A 80 -10.42 -8.14 3.35
N LYS A 81 -11.27 -8.85 2.60
CA LYS A 81 -11.41 -10.32 2.71
C LYS A 81 -10.13 -11.06 2.35
N THR A 82 -9.40 -10.57 1.35
CA THR A 82 -8.12 -11.15 0.92
C THR A 82 -7.06 -10.93 1.99
N ILE A 83 -6.99 -9.72 2.55
CA ILE A 83 -6.05 -9.38 3.63
C ILE A 83 -6.34 -10.20 4.88
N ALA A 84 -7.62 -10.32 5.26
CA ALA A 84 -8.05 -11.10 6.43
C ALA A 84 -7.70 -12.60 6.33
N ALA A 85 -7.61 -13.15 5.12
CA ALA A 85 -7.20 -14.54 4.90
C ALA A 85 -5.73 -14.82 5.28
N SER A 86 -4.88 -13.78 5.35
CA SER A 86 -3.45 -13.89 5.70
C SER A 86 -3.18 -14.15 7.19
N VAL A 87 -4.22 -14.15 8.03
CA VAL A 87 -4.24 -14.33 9.50
C VAL A 87 -3.53 -13.21 10.29
N THR A 88 -2.46 -12.62 9.75
CA THR A 88 -1.61 -11.64 10.46
C THR A 88 -1.52 -10.29 9.76
N GLY A 89 -2.06 -10.18 8.54
CA GLY A 89 -1.96 -8.98 7.73
C GLY A 89 -3.01 -7.93 8.06
N SER A 90 -2.64 -6.67 7.87
CA SER A 90 -3.52 -5.51 7.94
C SER A 90 -3.02 -4.41 7.02
N ALA A 91 -3.93 -3.56 6.54
CA ALA A 91 -3.59 -2.36 5.79
C ALA A 91 -4.41 -1.18 6.33
N ARG A 92 -3.80 0.00 6.36
CA ARG A 92 -4.51 1.26 6.63
C ARG A 92 -3.89 2.38 5.79
N GLY A 93 -4.74 3.28 5.31
CA GLY A 93 -4.31 4.52 4.67
C GLY A 93 -3.83 5.54 5.70
N ARG A 94 -2.74 6.26 5.41
CA ARG A 94 -2.29 7.39 6.23
C ARG A 94 -1.73 8.50 5.35
N ILE A 95 -1.95 9.74 5.75
CA ILE A 95 -1.34 10.89 5.06
C ILE A 95 0.15 10.98 5.40
N LEU A 96 0.97 11.11 4.37
CA LEU A 96 2.38 11.47 4.46
C LEU A 96 2.79 12.32 3.25
N ASP A 97 2.69 13.64 3.36
CA ASP A 97 3.33 14.54 2.41
C ASP A 97 4.83 14.65 2.75
N TRP A 98 5.70 14.26 1.82
CA TRP A 98 7.16 14.30 2.01
C TRP A 98 7.70 15.70 2.26
N THR A 99 6.98 16.73 1.82
CA THR A 99 7.36 18.14 1.98
C THR A 99 6.91 18.71 3.32
N SER A 100 6.01 18.01 4.03
CA SER A 100 5.48 18.38 5.34
C SER A 100 6.32 17.78 6.45
N GLU A 101 7.02 18.63 7.21
CA GLU A 101 7.76 18.18 8.40
C GLU A 101 6.83 17.63 9.48
N GLU A 102 5.65 18.23 9.62
CA GLU A 102 4.60 17.74 10.52
C GLU A 102 4.21 16.30 10.17
N ASP A 103 3.96 16.00 8.90
CA ASP A 103 3.58 14.65 8.50
C ASP A 103 4.70 13.63 8.70
N ARG A 104 5.95 13.99 8.37
CA ARG A 104 7.11 13.11 8.61
C ARG A 104 7.27 12.79 10.09
N SER A 105 7.07 13.78 10.97
CA SER A 105 7.20 13.59 12.41
C SER A 105 6.22 12.56 13.00
N LYS A 106 5.07 12.29 12.33
CA LYS A 106 4.10 11.25 12.74
C LYS A 106 4.62 9.82 12.60
N PHE A 107 5.79 9.65 11.99
CA PHE A 107 6.46 8.36 11.79
C PHE A 107 7.83 8.30 12.49
N ASP A 108 8.22 9.37 13.20
CA ASP A 108 9.41 9.40 14.05
C ASP A 108 9.12 8.74 15.41
N ASN A 109 9.31 7.41 15.47
CA ASN A 109 9.28 6.53 16.66
C ASN A 109 8.09 6.62 17.62
#